data_AF-A0A935MXY1-F1
#
_entry.id   AF-A0A935MXY1-F1
#
_cell.length_a   1.000
_cell.length_b   1.000
_cell.length_c   1.000
_cell.angle_alpha   90.00
_cell.angle_beta   90.00
_cell.angle_gamma   90.00
#
_symmetry.space_group_name_H-M   'P 1'
#
loop_
_entity.id
_entity.type
_entity.pdbx_description
1 polymer ?
#
loop_
_entity_poly.entity_id
_entity_poly.type
_entity_poly.pdbx_seq_one_letter_code
_entity_poly.pdbx_strand_id
1 'polypeptide(L)'
;MKKLFFFLPVFIFILGFTTNKIIDDKLKNLLQQFNINEETAKSNIFYSVTGPSYYIPNVKMLKNLAVGDRISVIESMGKNIKEYTATKEFVEKYNQLREDRKPTPPEEPKYSAQLKEEARASFKNSIAETEKSKQQMPKDQQAMFDEIIKSFKQQLADIDDPEKTMYKPEMDEYIKQGYDMQMDDYKNKVAEWEAHYPSGNPKPMIKNWINTFLDKTADINFEAKTVKGKDGILKFADQEYEYKDSQWKLYYRAGKETVTAARKFAQSWLTELK
;
A
#
# COMPACT_ATOMS: atom_id res chain seq x y z
N MET A 1 -9.12 29.97 53.80
CA MET A 1 -9.69 31.17 53.15
C MET A 1 -9.50 31.00 51.64
N LYS A 2 -10.60 30.73 50.92
CA LYS A 2 -11.30 31.70 50.04
C LYS A 2 -10.50 31.94 48.74
N LYS A 3 -10.90 31.29 47.63
CA LYS A 3 -11.90 31.77 46.61
C LYS A 3 -11.24 32.82 45.69
N LEU A 4 -11.41 32.89 44.36
CA LEU A 4 -12.51 32.65 43.42
C LEU A 4 -11.85 32.56 42.00
N PHE A 5 -12.18 31.57 41.14
CA PHE A 5 -13.09 31.67 39.97
C PHE A 5 -12.77 32.75 38.92
N PHE A 6 -12.65 32.33 37.64
CA PHE A 6 -13.47 32.85 36.52
C PHE A 6 -13.44 31.89 35.28
N PHE A 7 -14.62 31.34 34.94
CA PHE A 7 -15.25 31.06 33.63
C PHE A 7 -14.57 30.31 32.44
N LEU A 8 -15.06 29.08 32.20
CA LEU A 8 -15.75 28.54 30.99
C LEU A 8 -15.00 28.48 29.60
N PRO A 9 -15.53 27.76 28.58
CA PRO A 9 -15.12 26.41 28.18
C PRO A 9 -14.54 26.36 26.75
N VAL A 10 -13.47 25.60 26.49
CA VAL A 10 -13.04 25.32 25.11
C VAL A 10 -13.79 24.10 24.58
N PHE A 11 -15.06 24.33 24.22
CA PHE A 11 -15.67 23.64 23.09
C PHE A 11 -15.17 24.39 21.85
N ILE A 12 -14.60 23.68 20.88
CA ILE A 12 -14.65 23.89 19.42
C ILE A 12 -13.49 23.09 18.82
N PHE A 13 -13.76 21.82 18.52
CA PHE A 13 -13.34 21.11 17.30
C PHE A 13 -14.24 19.87 17.10
N ILE A 14 -15.56 20.03 17.29
CA ILE A 14 -16.59 19.04 16.91
C ILE A 14 -17.48 19.62 15.79
N LEU A 15 -16.90 20.41 14.89
CA LEU A 15 -17.61 21.00 13.75
C LEU A 15 -17.20 20.35 12.43
N GLY A 16 -17.13 19.02 12.44
CA GLY A 16 -17.08 18.19 11.24
C GLY A 16 -18.16 17.10 11.17
N PHE A 17 -18.88 16.81 12.26
CA PHE A 17 -19.83 15.68 12.32
C PHE A 17 -21.14 15.96 13.07
N THR A 18 -21.43 17.19 13.47
CA THR A 18 -22.62 17.50 14.29
C THR A 18 -23.93 17.71 13.52
N THR A 19 -23.96 17.49 12.20
CA THR A 19 -25.22 17.62 11.42
C THR A 19 -25.79 16.32 10.86
N ASN A 20 -25.25 15.15 11.20
CA ASN A 20 -26.01 13.89 11.11
C ASN A 20 -25.53 12.88 12.17
N LYS A 21 -26.48 12.31 12.92
CA LYS A 21 -26.25 11.16 13.82
C LYS A 21 -25.74 9.98 12.98
N ILE A 22 -24.42 9.74 12.99
CA ILE A 22 -23.82 8.74 12.09
C ILE A 22 -23.39 7.47 12.82
N ILE A 23 -22.94 7.53 14.06
CA ILE A 23 -22.71 6.32 14.87
C ILE A 23 -23.93 6.11 15.78
N ASP A 24 -24.75 5.11 15.50
CA ASP A 24 -25.76 4.64 16.47
C ASP A 24 -25.05 4.23 17.78
N ASP A 25 -25.67 4.48 18.93
CA ASP A 25 -25.06 4.31 20.25
C ASP A 25 -24.46 2.90 20.43
N LYS A 26 -25.06 1.90 19.77
CA LYS A 26 -24.59 0.53 19.73
C LYS A 26 -23.22 0.36 19.06
N LEU A 27 -23.02 0.95 17.87
CA LEU A 27 -21.73 0.88 17.18
C LEU A 27 -20.67 1.69 17.96
N LYS A 28 -21.07 2.82 18.55
CA LYS A 28 -20.18 3.65 19.37
C LYS A 28 -19.68 2.88 20.59
N ASN A 29 -20.59 2.24 21.33
CA ASN A 29 -20.26 1.42 22.48
C ASN A 29 -19.37 0.22 22.08
N LEU A 30 -19.63 -0.39 20.94
CA LEU A 30 -18.83 -1.50 20.42
C LEU A 30 -17.39 -1.05 20.11
N LEU A 31 -17.21 0.07 19.41
CA LEU A 31 -15.89 0.63 19.11
C LEU A 31 -15.13 1.04 20.39
N GLN A 32 -15.83 1.59 21.39
CA GLN A 32 -15.25 1.89 22.70
C GLN A 32 -14.75 0.61 23.41
N GLN A 33 -15.53 -0.46 23.39
CA GLN A 33 -15.12 -1.76 23.93
C GLN A 33 -13.93 -2.37 23.18
N PHE A 34 -13.74 -2.00 21.91
CA PHE A 34 -12.56 -2.38 21.12
C PHE A 34 -11.37 -1.44 21.31
N ASN A 35 -11.52 -0.38 22.10
CA ASN A 35 -10.54 0.70 22.23
C ASN A 35 -10.18 1.33 20.87
N ILE A 36 -11.17 1.46 19.98
CA ILE A 36 -11.04 2.09 18.66
C ILE A 36 -11.62 3.49 18.73
N ASN A 37 -10.75 4.48 18.57
CA ASN A 37 -11.17 5.87 18.40
C ASN A 37 -11.54 6.16 16.93
N GLU A 38 -12.07 7.36 16.68
CA GLU A 38 -12.54 7.77 15.35
C GLU A 38 -11.43 7.77 14.30
N GLU A 39 -10.23 8.26 14.65
CA GLU A 39 -9.09 8.33 13.73
C GLU A 39 -8.64 6.93 13.30
N THR A 40 -8.52 6.01 14.26
CA THR A 40 -8.21 4.59 14.00
C THR A 40 -9.30 3.94 13.16
N ALA A 41 -10.58 4.22 13.42
CA ALA A 41 -11.68 3.71 12.60
C ALA A 41 -11.57 4.20 11.15
N LYS A 42 -11.40 5.50 10.93
CA LYS A 42 -11.21 6.10 9.60
C LYS A 42 -10.02 5.52 8.87
N SER A 43 -8.89 5.37 9.57
CA SER A 43 -7.68 4.74 9.05
C SER A 43 -7.93 3.30 8.62
N ASN A 44 -8.58 2.49 9.48
CA ASN A 44 -8.94 1.11 9.16
C ASN A 44 -9.89 1.01 7.95
N ILE A 45 -10.86 1.93 7.84
CA ILE A 45 -11.76 1.99 6.69
C ILE A 45 -10.96 2.30 5.42
N PHE A 46 -10.10 3.32 5.47
CA PHE A 46 -9.25 3.69 4.34
C PHE A 46 -8.39 2.51 3.85
N TYR A 47 -7.68 1.83 4.76
CA TYR A 47 -6.87 0.68 4.41
C TYR A 47 -7.68 -0.51 3.90
N SER A 48 -8.87 -0.75 4.47
CA SER A 48 -9.72 -1.86 4.03
C SER A 48 -10.28 -1.64 2.62
N VAL A 49 -10.56 -0.38 2.24
CA VAL A 49 -11.08 -0.03 0.90
C VAL A 49 -9.95 0.03 -0.13
N THR A 50 -8.75 0.47 0.25
CA THR A 50 -7.63 0.77 -0.67
C THR A 50 -6.59 -0.36 -0.78
N GLY A 51 -6.62 -1.32 0.15
CA GLY A 51 -5.61 -2.37 0.31
C GLY A 51 -6.17 -3.78 0.20
N PRO A 52 -5.29 -4.80 0.11
CA PRO A 52 -5.68 -6.20 0.03
C PRO A 52 -6.07 -6.79 1.40
N SER A 53 -5.78 -6.07 2.49
CA SER A 53 -5.95 -6.54 3.86
C SER A 53 -7.17 -5.90 4.50
N TYR A 54 -7.87 -6.68 5.31
CA TYR A 54 -8.94 -6.21 6.18
C TYR A 54 -8.56 -6.49 7.63
N TYR A 55 -8.79 -5.50 8.50
CA TYR A 55 -8.60 -5.65 9.93
C TYR A 55 -9.92 -6.00 10.60
N ILE A 56 -9.94 -7.04 11.44
CA ILE A 56 -11.11 -7.42 12.23
C ILE A 56 -10.78 -7.24 13.71
N PRO A 57 -11.36 -6.23 14.37
CA PRO A 57 -11.16 -6.05 15.79
C PRO A 57 -11.89 -7.12 16.59
N ASN A 58 -11.21 -7.66 17.60
CA ASN A 58 -11.79 -8.46 18.67
C ASN A 58 -12.83 -9.50 18.19
N VAL A 59 -12.38 -10.42 17.33
CA VAL A 59 -13.20 -11.50 16.73
C VAL A 59 -14.00 -12.29 17.77
N LYS A 60 -13.43 -12.50 18.96
CA LYS A 60 -14.10 -13.20 20.06
C LYS A 60 -15.36 -12.47 20.52
N MET A 61 -15.30 -11.15 20.66
CA MET A 61 -16.45 -10.37 21.08
C MET A 61 -17.49 -10.28 19.97
N LEU A 62 -17.07 -10.08 18.71
CA LEU A 62 -17.98 -10.11 17.54
C LEU A 62 -18.73 -11.44 17.43
N LYS A 63 -18.05 -12.57 17.68
CA LYS A 63 -18.66 -13.91 17.69
C LYS A 63 -19.72 -14.07 18.79
N ASN A 64 -19.61 -13.35 19.89
CA ASN A 64 -20.54 -13.47 21.02
C ASN A 64 -21.77 -12.56 20.90
N LEU A 65 -21.83 -11.66 19.90
CA LEU A 65 -23.01 -10.84 19.64
C LEU A 65 -24.19 -11.72 19.21
N ALA A 66 -25.40 -11.37 19.64
CA ALA A 66 -26.63 -11.97 19.13
C ALA A 66 -26.79 -11.69 17.62
N VAL A 67 -27.45 -12.58 16.88
CA VAL A 67 -27.57 -12.45 15.41
C VAL A 67 -28.22 -11.11 15.00
N GLY A 68 -29.30 -10.71 15.67
CA GLY A 68 -29.93 -9.41 15.44
C GLY A 68 -29.00 -8.22 15.72
N ASP A 69 -28.09 -8.36 16.70
CA ASP A 69 -27.09 -7.34 16.99
C ASP A 69 -26.03 -7.24 15.91
N ARG A 70 -25.60 -8.38 15.34
CA ARG A 70 -24.63 -8.41 14.23
C ARG A 70 -25.18 -7.70 13.00
N ILE A 71 -26.45 -7.94 12.65
CA ILE A 71 -27.12 -7.30 11.50
C ILE A 71 -27.14 -5.78 11.68
N SER A 72 -27.65 -5.31 12.84
CA SER A 72 -27.72 -3.88 13.17
C SER A 72 -26.33 -3.21 13.19
N VAL A 73 -25.31 -3.89 13.70
CA VAL A 73 -23.93 -3.40 13.68
C VAL A 73 -23.39 -3.30 12.25
N ILE A 74 -23.63 -4.30 11.40
CA ILE A 74 -23.19 -4.29 10.00
C ILE A 74 -23.84 -3.16 9.20
N GLU A 75 -25.15 -2.97 9.34
CA GLU A 75 -25.86 -1.89 8.66
C GLU A 75 -25.33 -0.52 9.10
N SER A 76 -25.10 -0.36 10.41
CA SER A 76 -24.50 0.86 10.97
C SER A 76 -23.08 1.07 10.43
N MET A 77 -22.23 0.04 10.45
CA MET A 77 -20.87 0.09 9.92
C MET A 77 -20.86 0.44 8.43
N GLY A 78 -21.71 -0.22 7.62
CA GLY A 78 -21.83 0.04 6.20
C GLY A 78 -22.22 1.49 5.91
N LYS A 79 -23.20 2.03 6.64
CA LYS A 79 -23.61 3.44 6.55
C LYS A 79 -22.44 4.38 6.86
N ASN A 80 -21.73 4.14 7.96
CA ASN A 80 -20.58 4.95 8.38
C ASN A 80 -19.44 4.91 7.36
N ILE A 81 -19.13 3.73 6.83
CA ILE A 81 -18.11 3.55 5.79
C ILE A 81 -18.50 4.35 4.56
N LYS A 82 -19.74 4.18 4.08
CA LYS A 82 -20.27 4.90 2.92
C LYS A 82 -20.19 6.41 3.11
N GLU A 83 -20.64 6.92 4.26
CA GLU A 83 -20.56 8.35 4.58
C GLU A 83 -19.13 8.85 4.63
N TYR A 84 -18.22 8.13 5.28
CA TYR A 84 -16.79 8.49 5.33
C TYR A 84 -16.17 8.55 3.93
N THR A 85 -16.44 7.54 3.08
CA THR A 85 -15.90 7.51 1.71
C THR A 85 -16.40 8.64 0.81
N ALA A 86 -17.50 9.32 1.19
CA ALA A 86 -18.02 10.49 0.50
C ALA A 86 -17.44 11.83 1.03
N THR A 87 -16.60 11.80 2.06
CA THR A 87 -16.01 13.01 2.65
C THR A 87 -14.83 13.55 1.85
N LYS A 88 -14.57 14.85 1.99
CA LYS A 88 -13.35 15.50 1.47
C LYS A 88 -12.08 14.86 2.04
N GLU A 89 -12.07 14.54 3.33
CA GLU A 89 -10.96 13.87 4.02
C GLU A 89 -10.57 12.56 3.32
N PHE A 90 -11.55 11.75 2.92
CA PHE A 90 -11.28 10.50 2.21
C PHE A 90 -10.70 10.74 0.81
N VAL A 91 -11.23 11.74 0.09
CA VAL A 91 -10.72 12.12 -1.24
C VAL A 91 -9.29 12.63 -1.16
N GLU A 92 -8.94 13.40 -0.13
CA GLU A 92 -7.57 13.88 0.12
C GLU A 92 -6.60 12.71 0.35
N LYS A 93 -6.96 11.76 1.23
CA LYS A 93 -6.14 10.56 1.46
C LYS A 93 -6.03 9.69 0.21
N TYR A 94 -7.10 9.58 -0.56
CA TYR A 94 -7.08 8.87 -1.84
C TYR A 94 -6.14 9.54 -2.85
N ASN A 95 -6.14 10.87 -2.94
CA ASN A 95 -5.22 11.59 -3.82
C ASN A 95 -3.76 11.42 -3.37
N GLN A 96 -3.49 11.39 -2.06
CA GLN A 96 -2.16 11.07 -1.55
C GLN A 96 -1.74 9.65 -2.00
N LEU A 97 -2.61 8.66 -1.80
CA LEU A 97 -2.36 7.28 -2.25
C LEU A 97 -2.11 7.21 -3.76
N ARG A 98 -2.86 8.00 -4.55
CA ARG A 98 -2.70 8.08 -5.99
C ARG A 98 -1.31 8.60 -6.35
N GLU A 99 -0.86 9.69 -5.73
CA GLU A 99 0.48 10.23 -5.97
C GLU A 99 1.58 9.26 -5.50
N ASP A 100 1.39 8.60 -4.34
CA ASP A 100 2.33 7.59 -3.83
C ASP A 100 2.44 6.37 -4.76
N ARG A 101 1.39 6.06 -5.52
CA ARG A 101 1.35 4.96 -6.51
C ARG A 101 1.68 5.40 -7.94
N LYS A 102 2.00 6.68 -8.15
CA LYS A 102 2.33 7.20 -9.48
C LYS A 102 3.65 6.59 -9.96
N PRO A 103 3.68 6.01 -11.17
CA PRO A 103 4.93 5.54 -11.75
C PRO A 103 5.96 6.67 -11.82
N THR A 104 7.21 6.35 -11.51
CA THR A 104 8.34 7.28 -11.64
C THR A 104 8.88 7.23 -13.07
N PRO A 105 9.16 8.38 -13.71
CA PRO A 105 9.77 8.40 -15.03
C PRO A 105 11.17 7.76 -14.97
N PRO A 106 11.60 7.04 -16.01
CA PRO A 106 12.97 6.56 -16.10
C PRO A 106 13.93 7.75 -16.17
N GLU A 107 15.08 7.62 -15.50
CA GLU A 107 16.13 8.63 -15.56
C GLU A 107 16.69 8.73 -16.98
N GLU A 108 16.97 9.96 -17.43
CA GLU A 108 17.65 10.15 -18.71
C GLU A 108 19.03 9.47 -18.66
N PRO A 109 19.37 8.65 -19.67
CA PRO A 109 20.62 7.92 -19.64
C PRO A 109 21.77 8.88 -19.91
N LYS A 110 22.93 8.53 -19.35
CA LYS A 110 24.18 9.14 -19.76
C LYS A 110 24.64 8.50 -21.06
N TYR A 111 25.05 9.33 -22.00
CA TYR A 111 25.58 8.91 -23.28
C TYR A 111 27.09 8.70 -23.22
N SER A 112 27.66 8.07 -24.24
CA SER A 112 29.04 7.60 -24.29
C SER A 112 30.06 8.67 -23.94
N ALA A 113 29.86 9.92 -24.40
CA ALA A 113 30.76 11.02 -24.05
C ALA A 113 30.75 11.35 -22.54
N GLN A 114 29.57 11.38 -21.92
CA GLN A 114 29.45 11.62 -20.48
C GLN A 114 30.00 10.44 -19.68
N LEU A 115 29.66 9.21 -20.08
CA LEU A 115 30.18 7.99 -19.47
C LEU A 115 31.71 7.92 -19.56
N LYS A 116 32.28 8.33 -20.70
CA LYS A 116 33.73 8.41 -20.90
C LYS A 116 34.39 9.40 -19.94
N GLU A 117 33.85 10.61 -19.80
CA GLU A 117 34.39 11.61 -18.87
C GLU A 117 34.24 11.17 -17.41
N GLU A 118 33.14 10.52 -17.04
CA GLU A 118 32.94 9.98 -15.69
C GLU A 118 33.92 8.85 -15.37
N ALA A 119 34.13 7.92 -16.31
CA ALA A 119 35.12 6.87 -16.17
C ALA A 119 36.53 7.46 -16.04
N ARG A 120 36.87 8.45 -16.87
CA ARG A 120 38.15 9.16 -16.81
C ARG A 120 38.34 9.85 -15.46
N ALA A 121 37.33 10.55 -14.98
CA ALA A 121 37.37 11.22 -13.68
C ALA A 121 37.50 10.21 -12.52
N SER A 122 36.76 9.10 -12.58
CA SER A 122 36.83 8.02 -11.59
C SER A 122 38.24 7.44 -11.50
N PHE A 123 38.86 7.05 -12.64
CA PHE A 123 40.24 6.53 -12.62
C PHE A 123 41.27 7.56 -12.15
N LYS A 124 41.13 8.84 -12.52
CA LYS A 124 42.01 9.90 -12.02
C LYS A 124 41.92 10.04 -10.50
N ASN A 125 40.70 10.00 -9.96
CA ASN A 125 40.48 10.06 -8.51
C ASN A 125 41.04 8.81 -7.82
N SER A 126 40.79 7.61 -8.35
CA SER A 126 41.33 6.36 -7.80
C SER A 126 42.86 6.34 -7.82
N ILE A 127 43.51 6.86 -8.88
CA ILE A 127 44.97 7.02 -8.92
C ILE A 127 45.44 7.94 -7.80
N ALA A 128 44.83 9.12 -7.66
CA ALA A 128 45.22 10.10 -6.63
C ALA A 128 45.02 9.56 -5.20
N GLU A 129 43.89 8.88 -4.94
CA GLU A 129 43.63 8.22 -3.66
C GLU A 129 44.62 7.09 -3.39
N THR A 130 44.91 6.26 -4.38
CA THR A 130 45.88 5.16 -4.26
C THR A 130 47.30 5.70 -4.04
N GLU A 131 47.70 6.78 -4.73
CA GLU A 131 48.97 7.47 -4.53
C GLU A 131 49.07 8.03 -3.10
N LYS A 132 47.99 8.60 -2.57
CA LYS A 132 47.93 9.09 -1.18
C LYS A 132 48.02 7.94 -0.17
N SER A 133 47.30 6.84 -0.38
CA SER A 133 47.37 5.65 0.47
C SER A 133 48.75 5.00 0.45
N LYS A 134 49.40 4.94 -0.73
CA LYS A 134 50.77 4.44 -0.88
C LYS A 134 51.75 5.21 0.02
N GLN A 135 51.63 6.54 0.08
CA GLN A 135 52.51 7.38 0.90
C GLN A 135 52.39 7.10 2.41
N GLN A 136 51.27 6.53 2.86
CA GLN A 136 51.03 6.19 4.27
C GLN A 136 51.53 4.78 4.63
N MET A 137 51.98 3.99 3.65
CA MET A 137 52.38 2.59 3.84
C MET A 137 53.90 2.39 3.97
N PRO A 138 54.35 1.35 4.68
CA PRO A 138 55.76 0.93 4.72
C PRO A 138 56.35 0.65 3.33
N LYS A 139 57.64 0.95 3.13
CA LYS A 139 58.30 0.89 1.81
C LYS A 139 58.26 -0.48 1.14
N ASP A 140 58.35 -1.55 1.93
CA ASP A 140 58.25 -2.94 1.48
C ASP A 140 56.86 -3.30 0.94
N GLN A 141 55.83 -2.53 1.31
CA GLN A 141 54.45 -2.71 0.86
C GLN A 141 54.07 -1.74 -0.27
N GLN A 142 54.86 -0.71 -0.57
CA GLN A 142 54.53 0.29 -1.60
C GLN A 142 54.52 -0.26 -3.03
N ALA A 143 55.26 -1.34 -3.30
CA ALA A 143 55.36 -1.94 -4.63
C ALA A 143 54.00 -2.46 -5.15
N MET A 144 53.14 -2.99 -4.27
CA MET A 144 51.82 -3.46 -4.68
C MET A 144 50.92 -2.30 -5.14
N PHE A 145 51.07 -1.12 -4.55
CA PHE A 145 50.33 0.08 -4.93
C PHE A 145 50.81 0.61 -6.29
N ASP A 146 52.09 0.49 -6.61
CA ASP A 146 52.62 0.88 -7.92
C ASP A 146 52.05 0.03 -9.06
N GLU A 147 51.88 -1.27 -8.83
CA GLU A 147 51.22 -2.15 -9.79
C GLU A 147 49.74 -1.78 -10.00
N ILE A 148 49.03 -1.45 -8.92
CA ILE A 148 47.63 -0.98 -8.99
C ILE A 148 47.54 0.36 -9.74
N ILE A 149 48.37 1.34 -9.39
CA ILE A 149 48.41 2.65 -10.06
C ILE A 149 48.75 2.49 -11.54
N LYS A 150 49.70 1.59 -11.88
CA LYS A 150 50.04 1.29 -13.28
C LYS A 150 48.84 0.71 -14.03
N SER A 151 48.10 -0.22 -13.42
CA SER A 151 46.88 -0.79 -13.99
C SER A 151 45.82 0.29 -14.24
N PHE A 152 45.58 1.20 -13.28
CA PHE A 152 44.65 2.31 -13.47
C PHE A 152 45.08 3.29 -14.55
N LYS A 153 46.39 3.62 -14.62
CA LYS A 153 46.94 4.46 -15.70
C LYS A 153 46.78 3.81 -17.07
N GLN A 154 46.93 2.48 -17.16
CA GLN A 154 46.69 1.74 -18.39
C GLN A 154 45.21 1.78 -18.80
N GLN A 155 44.29 1.52 -17.87
CA GLN A 155 42.85 1.61 -18.14
C GLN A 155 42.42 3.02 -18.55
N LEU A 156 42.99 4.06 -17.92
CA LEU A 156 42.77 5.45 -18.31
C LEU A 156 43.22 5.72 -19.75
N ALA A 157 44.37 5.18 -20.18
CA ALA A 157 44.85 5.31 -21.54
C ALA A 157 43.95 4.54 -22.54
N ASP A 158 43.49 3.34 -22.17
CA ASP A 158 42.61 2.53 -23.02
C ASP A 158 41.21 3.17 -23.19
N ILE A 159 40.74 3.97 -22.23
CA ILE A 159 39.51 4.77 -22.38
C ILE A 159 39.63 5.83 -23.48
N ASP A 160 40.82 6.43 -23.59
CA ASP A 160 41.08 7.51 -24.54
C ASP A 160 41.42 6.99 -25.95
N ASP A 161 41.87 5.73 -26.04
CA ASP A 161 42.18 5.02 -27.28
C ASP A 161 40.89 4.68 -28.08
N PRO A 162 40.72 5.22 -29.31
CA PRO A 162 39.53 4.97 -30.13
C PRO A 162 39.26 3.49 -30.47
N GLU A 163 40.30 2.66 -30.55
CA GLU A 163 40.17 1.25 -30.91
C GLU A 163 39.76 0.38 -29.71
N LYS A 164 40.22 0.75 -28.51
CA LYS A 164 40.00 -0.01 -27.27
C LYS A 164 38.84 0.51 -26.44
N THR A 165 38.45 1.77 -26.62
CA THR A 165 37.39 2.38 -25.83
C THR A 165 36.05 1.70 -26.08
N MET A 166 35.34 1.41 -24.99
CA MET A 166 33.97 0.89 -25.04
C MET A 166 32.92 2.01 -25.22
N TYR A 167 33.32 3.28 -25.08
CA TYR A 167 32.44 4.45 -25.14
C TYR A 167 32.34 4.98 -26.57
N LYS A 168 31.85 4.13 -27.48
CA LYS A 168 31.75 4.46 -28.91
C LYS A 168 30.41 5.14 -29.20
N PRO A 169 30.33 6.10 -30.14
CA PRO A 169 29.08 6.78 -30.49
C PRO A 169 27.95 5.81 -30.90
N GLU A 170 28.28 4.65 -31.46
CA GLU A 170 27.30 3.62 -31.83
C GLU A 170 26.57 3.05 -30.60
N MET A 171 27.18 3.11 -29.41
CA MET A 171 26.53 2.75 -28.15
C MET A 171 25.40 3.71 -27.78
N ASP A 172 25.47 4.97 -28.22
CA ASP A 172 24.43 5.96 -27.94
C ASP A 172 23.10 5.58 -28.56
N GLU A 173 23.12 4.92 -29.73
CA GLU A 173 21.89 4.43 -30.37
C GLU A 173 21.26 3.30 -29.56
N TYR A 174 22.04 2.34 -29.07
CA TYR A 174 21.53 1.28 -28.20
C TYR A 174 21.02 1.81 -26.85
N ILE A 175 21.74 2.77 -26.26
CA ILE A 175 21.32 3.44 -25.02
C ILE A 175 19.99 4.15 -25.24
N LYS A 176 19.87 4.90 -26.34
CA LYS A 176 18.65 5.60 -26.72
C LYS A 176 17.48 4.63 -26.94
N GLN A 177 17.68 3.55 -27.70
CA GLN A 177 16.65 2.54 -27.93
C GLN A 177 16.18 1.90 -26.61
N GLY A 178 17.11 1.60 -25.69
CA GLY A 178 16.79 1.10 -24.36
C GLY A 178 15.95 2.09 -23.55
N TYR A 179 16.31 3.37 -23.59
CA TYR A 179 15.56 4.43 -22.93
C TYR A 179 14.17 4.65 -23.54
N ASP A 180 14.05 4.64 -24.87
CA ASP A 180 12.78 4.77 -25.58
C ASP A 180 11.82 3.63 -25.18
N MET A 181 12.33 2.39 -25.07
CA MET A 181 11.54 1.25 -24.56
C MET A 181 11.09 1.43 -23.11
N GLN A 182 11.98 1.90 -22.23
CA GLN A 182 11.61 2.21 -20.83
C GLN A 182 10.58 3.34 -20.75
N MET A 183 10.69 4.32 -21.62
CA MET A 183 9.76 5.45 -21.70
C MET A 183 8.39 5.00 -22.19
N ASP A 184 8.32 4.06 -23.14
CA ASP A 184 7.06 3.49 -23.60
C ASP A 184 6.38 2.61 -22.54
N ASP A 185 7.15 1.78 -21.82
CA ASP A 185 6.65 1.05 -20.65
C ASP A 185 6.15 2.02 -19.56
N TYR A 186 6.88 3.11 -19.30
CA TYR A 186 6.46 4.16 -18.39
C TYR A 186 5.12 4.79 -18.81
N LYS A 187 4.96 5.16 -20.09
CA LYS A 187 3.69 5.71 -20.61
C LYS A 187 2.53 4.74 -20.40
N ASN A 188 2.74 3.44 -20.67
CA ASN A 188 1.72 2.41 -20.45
C ASN A 188 1.35 2.31 -18.97
N LYS A 189 2.34 2.27 -18.07
CA LYS A 189 2.12 2.26 -16.62
C LYS A 189 1.39 3.50 -16.13
N VAL A 190 1.70 4.67 -16.68
CA VAL A 190 0.98 5.91 -16.35
C VAL A 190 -0.47 5.83 -16.81
N ALA A 191 -0.74 5.35 -18.03
CA ALA A 191 -2.11 5.18 -18.53
C ALA A 191 -2.91 4.18 -17.68
N GLU A 192 -2.31 3.05 -17.31
CA GLU A 192 -2.91 2.08 -16.38
C GLU A 192 -3.17 2.70 -15.01
N TRP A 193 -2.22 3.45 -14.47
CA TRP A 193 -2.37 4.15 -13.19
C TRP A 193 -3.49 5.20 -13.26
N GLU A 194 -3.60 5.99 -14.32
CA GLU A 194 -4.70 6.96 -14.48
C GLU A 194 -6.07 6.29 -14.55
N ALA A 195 -6.15 5.12 -15.21
CA ALA A 195 -7.37 4.33 -15.29
C ALA A 195 -7.76 3.70 -13.94
N HIS A 196 -6.79 3.18 -13.17
CA HIS A 196 -7.03 2.57 -11.86
C HIS A 196 -7.24 3.60 -10.75
N TYR A 197 -6.62 4.78 -10.85
CA TYR A 197 -6.67 5.87 -9.88
C TYR A 197 -7.10 7.18 -10.54
N PRO A 198 -8.37 7.32 -10.96
CA PRO A 198 -8.85 8.56 -11.56
C PRO A 198 -8.80 9.72 -10.55
N SER A 199 -8.32 10.88 -11.01
CA SER A 199 -8.09 12.05 -10.16
C SER A 199 -9.35 12.48 -9.42
N GLY A 200 -9.25 12.67 -8.11
CA GLY A 200 -10.35 13.13 -7.24
C GLY A 200 -11.56 12.19 -7.17
N ASN A 201 -11.50 10.99 -7.76
CA ASN A 201 -12.63 10.09 -7.85
C ASN A 201 -12.30 8.69 -7.28
N PRO A 202 -12.55 8.45 -5.99
CA PRO A 202 -12.32 7.13 -5.39
C PRO A 202 -13.38 6.08 -5.74
N LYS A 203 -14.47 6.44 -6.47
CA LYS A 203 -15.60 5.53 -6.70
C LYS A 203 -15.20 4.19 -7.35
N PRO A 204 -14.32 4.13 -8.37
CA PRO A 204 -13.94 2.85 -8.98
C PRO A 204 -13.28 1.89 -7.98
N MET A 205 -12.41 2.41 -7.12
CA MET A 205 -11.77 1.63 -6.05
C MET A 205 -12.80 1.11 -5.05
N ILE A 206 -13.76 1.95 -4.64
CA ILE A 206 -14.85 1.53 -3.74
C ILE A 206 -15.72 0.46 -4.41
N LYS A 207 -16.08 0.63 -5.70
CA LYS A 207 -16.81 -0.38 -6.48
C LYS A 207 -16.07 -1.71 -6.51
N ASN A 208 -14.76 -1.69 -6.79
CA ASN A 208 -13.93 -2.89 -6.80
C ASN A 208 -13.90 -3.61 -5.44
N TRP A 209 -13.77 -2.85 -4.35
CA TRP A 209 -13.81 -3.39 -2.99
C TRP A 209 -15.16 -4.06 -2.67
N ILE A 210 -16.28 -3.41 -3.02
CA ILE A 210 -17.61 -3.99 -2.79
C ILE A 210 -17.84 -5.23 -3.67
N ASN A 211 -17.46 -5.19 -4.96
CA ASN A 211 -17.56 -6.35 -5.85
C ASN A 211 -16.73 -7.52 -5.33
N THR A 212 -15.49 -7.28 -4.89
CA THR A 212 -14.64 -8.33 -4.28
C THR A 212 -15.34 -9.01 -3.10
N PHE A 213 -16.02 -8.25 -2.24
CA PHE A 213 -16.80 -8.81 -1.14
C PHE A 213 -17.99 -9.64 -1.64
N LEU A 214 -18.73 -9.16 -2.64
CA LEU A 214 -19.87 -9.88 -3.22
C LEU A 214 -19.43 -11.18 -3.89
N ASP A 215 -18.30 -11.18 -4.59
CA ASP A 215 -17.76 -12.37 -5.25
C ASP A 215 -17.31 -13.41 -4.23
N LYS A 216 -16.53 -12.99 -3.23
CA LYS A 216 -16.03 -13.88 -2.16
C LYS A 216 -17.14 -14.45 -1.26
N THR A 217 -18.33 -13.88 -1.30
CA THR A 217 -19.48 -14.35 -0.52
C THR A 217 -20.60 -14.97 -1.36
N ALA A 218 -20.43 -15.10 -2.67
CA ALA A 218 -21.46 -15.63 -3.57
C ALA A 218 -21.79 -17.10 -3.28
N ASP A 219 -20.74 -17.92 -3.10
CA ASP A 219 -20.86 -19.39 -3.10
C ASP A 219 -20.58 -20.01 -1.73
N ILE A 220 -20.93 -19.30 -0.65
CA ILE A 220 -20.78 -19.84 0.71
C ILE A 220 -21.91 -20.83 0.98
N ASN A 221 -21.55 -22.11 1.15
CA ASN A 221 -22.47 -23.12 1.64
C ASN A 221 -22.62 -23.03 3.17
N PHE A 222 -23.67 -22.32 3.63
CA PHE A 222 -23.97 -22.21 5.07
C PHE A 222 -24.52 -23.51 5.69
N GLU A 223 -24.93 -24.49 4.89
CA GLU A 223 -25.37 -25.81 5.36
C GLU A 223 -24.20 -26.78 5.57
N ALA A 224 -22.96 -26.35 5.29
CA ALA A 224 -21.76 -27.15 5.52
C ALA A 224 -21.67 -27.56 6.99
N LYS A 225 -21.44 -28.84 7.27
CA LYS A 225 -21.35 -29.35 8.65
C LYS A 225 -19.96 -29.09 9.24
N THR A 226 -19.91 -28.75 10.52
CA THR A 226 -18.66 -28.65 11.28
C THR A 226 -18.61 -29.72 12.37
N VAL A 227 -17.41 -30.22 12.63
CA VAL A 227 -17.10 -31.23 13.66
C VAL A 227 -16.00 -30.71 14.56
N LYS A 228 -16.05 -31.09 15.84
CA LYS A 228 -15.01 -30.74 16.81
C LYS A 228 -13.81 -31.66 16.60
N GLY A 229 -12.67 -31.08 16.22
CA GLY A 229 -11.41 -31.78 16.10
C GLY A 229 -10.89 -32.27 17.46
N LYS A 230 -9.89 -33.17 17.43
CA LYS A 230 -9.20 -33.69 18.64
C LYS A 230 -8.53 -32.58 19.47
N ASP A 231 -8.15 -31.49 18.81
CA ASP A 231 -7.59 -30.25 19.36
C ASP A 231 -8.66 -29.29 19.94
N GLY A 232 -9.94 -29.67 19.87
CA GLY A 232 -11.07 -28.83 20.26
C GLY A 232 -11.44 -27.75 19.25
N ILE A 233 -10.76 -27.68 18.10
CA ILE A 233 -11.01 -26.70 17.03
C ILE A 233 -12.14 -27.21 16.13
N LEU A 234 -13.10 -26.35 15.81
CA LEU A 234 -14.16 -26.67 14.85
C LEU A 234 -13.59 -26.66 13.42
N LYS A 235 -13.64 -27.84 12.79
CA LYS A 235 -13.25 -28.09 11.40
C LYS A 235 -14.48 -28.42 10.57
N PHE A 236 -14.43 -28.20 9.26
CA PHE A 236 -15.47 -28.67 8.37
C PHE A 236 -15.40 -30.20 8.25
N ALA A 237 -16.57 -30.84 8.25
CA ALA A 237 -16.68 -32.28 8.06
C ALA A 237 -16.30 -32.70 6.63
N ASP A 238 -16.66 -31.85 5.66
CA ASP A 238 -16.27 -32.00 4.27
C ASP A 238 -14.90 -31.35 4.03
N GLN A 239 -14.02 -32.13 3.40
CA GLN A 239 -12.66 -31.72 3.08
C GLN A 239 -12.61 -30.58 2.06
N GLU A 240 -13.59 -30.49 1.15
CA GLU A 240 -13.68 -29.38 0.18
C GLU A 240 -13.79 -28.03 0.90
N TYR A 241 -14.64 -27.94 1.93
CA TYR A 241 -14.82 -26.72 2.72
C TYR A 241 -13.66 -26.47 3.69
N GLU A 242 -13.03 -27.54 4.19
CA GLU A 242 -11.82 -27.40 5.00
C GLU A 242 -10.62 -26.91 4.18
N TYR A 243 -10.59 -27.10 2.87
CA TYR A 243 -9.53 -26.54 2.00
C TYR A 243 -9.79 -25.12 1.50
N LYS A 244 -10.99 -24.55 1.72
CA LYS A 244 -11.25 -23.14 1.39
C LYS A 244 -10.32 -22.22 2.20
N ASP A 245 -10.05 -21.04 1.64
CA ASP A 245 -9.19 -20.05 2.28
C ASP A 245 -9.80 -19.50 3.58
N SER A 246 -8.95 -18.83 4.37
CA SER A 246 -9.34 -18.29 5.68
C SER A 246 -10.47 -17.26 5.60
N GLN A 247 -10.57 -16.50 4.51
CA GLN A 247 -11.60 -15.47 4.32
C GLN A 247 -12.95 -16.11 3.99
N TRP A 248 -13.00 -17.14 3.15
CA TRP A 248 -14.22 -17.91 2.92
C TRP A 248 -14.75 -18.50 4.23
N LYS A 249 -13.87 -19.15 5.00
CA LYS A 249 -14.25 -19.76 6.29
C LYS A 249 -14.68 -18.70 7.32
N LEU A 250 -14.12 -17.50 7.28
CA LEU A 250 -14.53 -16.39 8.13
C LEU A 250 -15.97 -15.96 7.80
N TYR A 251 -16.29 -15.79 6.52
CA TYR A 251 -17.65 -15.43 6.12
C TYR A 251 -18.68 -16.51 6.44
N TYR A 252 -18.33 -17.80 6.27
CA TYR A 252 -19.18 -18.89 6.78
C TYR A 252 -19.43 -18.72 8.29
N ARG A 253 -18.38 -18.47 9.08
CA ARG A 253 -18.50 -18.32 10.55
C ARG A 253 -19.23 -17.05 10.99
N ALA A 254 -19.34 -16.03 10.13
CA ALA A 254 -20.15 -14.85 10.41
C ALA A 254 -21.67 -15.17 10.44
N GLY A 255 -22.08 -16.22 9.72
CA GLY A 255 -23.45 -16.72 9.65
C GLY A 255 -24.24 -16.18 8.47
N LYS A 256 -25.25 -16.94 8.03
CA LYS A 256 -26.04 -16.69 6.82
C LYS A 256 -26.76 -15.35 6.87
N GLU A 257 -27.43 -15.04 7.97
CA GLU A 257 -28.23 -13.83 8.14
C GLU A 257 -27.33 -12.58 8.11
N THR A 258 -26.20 -12.65 8.83
CA THR A 258 -25.17 -11.62 8.89
C THR A 258 -24.62 -11.30 7.50
N VAL A 259 -24.19 -12.32 6.74
CA VAL A 259 -23.63 -12.14 5.39
C VAL A 259 -24.69 -11.66 4.41
N THR A 260 -25.92 -12.17 4.52
CA THR A 260 -27.03 -11.74 3.66
C THR A 260 -27.35 -10.26 3.86
N ALA A 261 -27.38 -9.77 5.10
CA ALA A 261 -27.58 -8.35 5.39
C ALA A 261 -26.45 -7.49 4.81
N ALA A 262 -25.19 -7.91 4.99
CA ALA A 262 -24.03 -7.22 4.40
C ALA A 262 -24.08 -7.18 2.88
N ARG A 263 -24.43 -8.30 2.22
CA ARG A 263 -24.59 -8.39 0.76
C ARG A 263 -25.70 -7.46 0.26
N LYS A 264 -26.85 -7.42 0.93
CA LYS A 264 -27.96 -6.52 0.59
C LYS A 264 -27.54 -5.06 0.66
N PHE A 265 -26.84 -4.67 1.72
CA PHE A 265 -26.30 -3.31 1.86
C PHE A 265 -25.30 -2.99 0.73
N ALA A 266 -24.34 -3.89 0.48
CA ALA A 266 -23.33 -3.75 -0.57
C ALA A 266 -23.94 -3.58 -1.97
N GLN A 267 -24.93 -4.42 -2.31
CA GLN A 267 -25.65 -4.34 -3.58
C GLN A 267 -26.39 -3.00 -3.72
N SER A 268 -27.10 -2.58 -2.66
CA SER A 268 -27.76 -1.26 -2.64
C SER A 268 -26.76 -0.14 -2.89
N TRP A 269 -25.63 -0.15 -2.17
CA TRP A 269 -24.63 0.89 -2.31
C TRP A 269 -23.99 0.92 -3.71
N LEU A 270 -23.73 -0.23 -4.34
CA LEU A 270 -23.25 -0.26 -5.73
C LEU A 270 -24.19 0.44 -6.71
N THR A 271 -25.50 0.35 -6.52
CA THR A 271 -26.46 1.04 -7.38
C THR A 271 -26.38 2.56 -7.27
N GLU A 272 -25.96 3.07 -6.11
CA GLU A 272 -25.80 4.50 -5.83
C GLU A 272 -24.44 5.04 -6.28
N LEU A 273 -23.43 4.16 -6.39
CA LEU A 273 -22.09 4.53 -6.83
C LEU A 273 -21.98 4.76 -8.34
N LYS A 274 -23.07 4.61 -9.10
CA LYS A 274 -23.10 4.76 -10.56
C LYS A 274 -22.30 5.98 -11.02
#